data_AF-A0A960K216-F1
#
_entry.id   AF-A0A960K216-F1
#
_cell.length_a   1.000
_cell.length_b   1.000
_cell.length_c   1.000
_cell.angle_alpha   90.00
_cell.angle_beta   90.00
_cell.angle_gamma   90.00
#
_symmetry.space_group_name_H-M   'P 1'
#
loop_
_entity.id
_entity.type
_entity.pdbx_description
1 polymer ?
#
loop_
_entity_poly.entity_id
_entity_poly.type
_entity_poly.pdbx_seq_one_letter_code
_entity_poly.pdbx_strand_id
1 'polypeptide(L)'
;FQVNNYGNGGIGGDDVRALAQSGAGNCNANFSTPTDGGRGRMRMYNCNIATPRRNGDIDAVVITHEFGHGISIRQVGGPGNSGCLSNVQQPGEGWSDWLGLVYTATASDAATDGRGIATWLFGQTATGVGIRGQRYSTDPAINTWTYSSIAGMGIPHGVGSVWAQGIWEVYWALVGQHGFDGDLYDAAGGSGNQRALFYINEGFKNTACSPTFLDTRDGIIQAAIDNNGGQDVCLIWNAFAGFGLGEDATTAGNNTTTATDGFAVPVMCDLSTIFTDGFEPGNVSAWSGSLP
;
A
#
# COMPACT_ATOMS: atom_id res chain seq x y z
N PHE A 1 -7.67 -3.85 18.72
CA PHE A 1 -7.50 -2.68 19.60
C PHE A 1 -8.86 -2.12 20.04
N GLN A 2 -9.56 -2.82 20.90
CA GLN A 2 -10.80 -2.42 21.55
C GLN A 2 -10.79 -2.91 23.01
N VAL A 3 -11.29 -2.10 23.94
CA VAL A 3 -11.44 -2.55 25.34
C VAL A 3 -12.46 -3.70 25.43
N ASN A 4 -13.58 -3.55 24.72
CA ASN A 4 -14.66 -4.51 24.65
C ASN A 4 -14.92 -4.84 23.18
N ASN A 5 -14.87 -6.13 22.83
CA ASN A 5 -15.08 -6.61 21.47
C ASN A 5 -16.56 -6.88 21.15
N TYR A 6 -17.46 -6.69 22.11
CA TYR A 6 -18.92 -6.88 21.95
C TYR A 6 -19.32 -8.27 21.44
N GLY A 7 -18.53 -9.30 21.76
CA GLY A 7 -18.78 -10.68 21.32
C GLY A 7 -18.34 -10.99 19.89
N ASN A 8 -17.65 -10.07 19.19
CA ASN A 8 -17.21 -10.24 17.80
C ASN A 8 -15.90 -11.04 17.62
N GLY A 9 -15.49 -11.80 18.64
CA GLY A 9 -14.22 -12.55 18.64
C GLY A 9 -12.99 -11.72 19.02
N GLY A 10 -11.80 -12.30 18.85
CA GLY A 10 -10.52 -11.70 19.29
C GLY A 10 -10.36 -11.63 20.81
N ILE A 11 -9.27 -10.99 21.26
CA ILE A 11 -8.96 -10.76 22.68
C ILE A 11 -9.03 -9.25 22.96
N GLY A 12 -10.03 -8.82 23.72
CA GLY A 12 -10.22 -7.41 24.08
C GLY A 12 -9.26 -6.92 25.17
N GLY A 13 -9.53 -5.72 25.70
CA GLY A 13 -8.69 -5.05 26.69
C GLY A 13 -7.43 -4.42 26.09
N ASP A 14 -7.41 -4.26 24.77
CA ASP A 14 -6.24 -3.97 23.97
C ASP A 14 -6.33 -2.59 23.27
N ASP A 15 -7.01 -1.62 23.87
CA ASP A 15 -7.03 -0.23 23.40
C ASP A 15 -5.64 0.35 23.13
N VAL A 16 -5.57 1.29 22.18
CA VAL A 16 -4.35 2.03 21.92
C VAL A 16 -4.17 3.10 22.99
N ARG A 17 -3.04 3.04 23.70
CA ARG A 17 -2.57 4.15 24.53
C ARG A 17 -1.90 5.18 23.62
N ALA A 18 -2.61 6.24 23.28
CA ALA A 18 -2.10 7.36 22.51
C ALA A 18 -1.52 8.43 23.44
N LEU A 19 -0.19 8.61 23.41
CA LEU A 19 0.54 9.54 24.26
C LEU A 19 0.92 10.78 23.44
N ALA A 20 0.22 11.88 23.71
CA ALA A 20 0.48 13.17 23.10
C ALA A 20 1.72 13.85 23.68
N GLN A 21 2.43 14.62 22.84
CA GLN A 21 3.63 15.39 23.19
C GLN A 21 4.61 14.64 24.11
N SER A 22 4.79 13.34 23.87
CA SER A 22 5.59 12.49 24.74
C SER A 22 7.03 13.01 24.82
N GLY A 23 7.52 13.27 26.03
CA GLY A 23 8.90 13.72 26.26
C GLY A 23 9.98 12.66 25.98
N ALA A 24 9.59 11.46 25.54
CA ALA A 24 10.50 10.36 25.23
C ALA A 24 11.27 10.51 23.90
N GLY A 25 10.93 11.51 23.07
CA GLY A 25 11.57 11.73 21.77
C GLY A 25 11.32 13.14 21.22
N ASN A 26 11.87 13.41 20.05
CA ASN A 26 11.72 14.67 19.32
C ASN A 26 11.82 14.42 17.80
N CYS A 27 11.02 15.13 17.00
CA CYS A 27 10.95 15.02 15.53
C CYS A 27 10.80 13.58 15.04
N ASN A 28 9.94 12.81 15.69
CA ASN A 28 9.67 11.41 15.38
C ASN A 28 8.31 11.02 15.96
N ALA A 29 7.93 9.76 15.82
CA ALA A 29 6.87 9.10 16.58
C ALA A 29 7.23 7.61 16.74
N ASN A 30 6.36 6.82 17.35
CA ASN A 30 6.39 5.35 17.20
C ASN A 30 5.13 4.70 17.73
N PHE A 31 4.88 3.49 17.22
CA PHE A 31 3.88 2.57 17.72
C PHE A 31 4.50 1.24 18.17
N SER A 32 4.15 0.78 19.37
CA SER A 32 4.44 -0.61 19.78
C SER A 32 3.20 -1.48 19.65
N THR A 33 3.30 -2.56 18.88
CA THR A 33 2.21 -3.50 18.63
C THR A 33 2.48 -4.85 19.31
N PRO A 34 2.01 -5.07 20.55
CA PRO A 34 1.98 -6.43 21.10
C PRO A 34 0.93 -7.29 20.37
N THR A 35 0.93 -8.59 20.58
CA THR A 35 -0.14 -9.50 20.12
C THR A 35 -1.52 -9.08 20.62
N ASP A 36 -2.57 -9.64 20.04
CA ASP A 36 -3.97 -9.37 20.43
C ASP A 36 -4.20 -9.60 21.93
N GLY A 37 -5.02 -8.74 22.55
CA GLY A 37 -5.15 -8.63 24.02
C GLY A 37 -4.09 -7.74 24.69
N GLY A 38 -2.97 -7.44 24.03
CA GLY A 38 -1.98 -6.47 24.50
C GLY A 38 -2.30 -5.05 24.03
N ARG A 39 -2.25 -4.06 24.92
CA ARG A 39 -2.48 -2.66 24.53
C ARG A 39 -1.36 -2.12 23.65
N GLY A 40 -1.73 -1.67 22.45
CA GLY A 40 -0.88 -0.85 21.60
C GLY A 40 -0.46 0.42 22.32
N ARG A 41 0.69 0.99 21.96
CA ARG A 41 1.14 2.28 22.49
C ARG A 41 1.70 3.12 21.35
N MET A 42 0.99 4.19 21.05
CA MET A 42 1.44 5.24 20.14
C MET A 42 2.04 6.38 20.95
N ARG A 43 3.22 6.85 20.56
CA ARG A 43 3.86 8.03 21.13
C ARG A 43 4.12 9.03 20.02
N MET A 44 3.52 10.20 20.14
CA MET A 44 3.74 11.32 19.25
C MET A 44 4.67 12.32 19.91
N TYR A 45 5.58 12.92 19.15
CA TYR A 45 6.56 13.86 19.68
C TYR A 45 6.40 15.25 19.10
N ASN A 46 6.84 16.23 19.89
CA ASN A 46 7.11 17.57 19.37
C ASN A 46 8.33 17.52 18.43
N CYS A 47 8.38 18.43 17.46
CA CYS A 47 9.52 18.62 16.58
C CYS A 47 10.05 20.05 16.66
N ASN A 48 11.35 20.15 16.91
CA ASN A 48 12.08 21.40 17.06
C ASN A 48 12.79 21.90 15.79
N ILE A 49 12.54 21.28 14.62
CA ILE A 49 13.12 21.72 13.34
C ILE A 49 12.47 23.01 12.84
N ALA A 50 11.15 23.14 12.97
CA ALA A 50 10.43 24.37 12.62
C ALA A 50 10.37 25.35 13.80
N THR A 51 10.23 26.65 13.49
CA THR A 51 9.98 27.71 14.47
C THR A 51 8.65 28.43 14.16
N PRO A 52 7.68 28.47 15.08
CA PRO A 52 7.66 27.76 16.37
C PRO A 52 7.70 26.23 16.20
N ARG A 53 8.06 25.52 17.28
CA ARG A 53 8.07 24.04 17.30
C ARG A 53 6.72 23.50 16.85
N ARG A 54 6.72 22.44 16.05
CA ARG A 54 5.51 21.79 15.54
C ARG A 54 5.21 20.54 16.35
N ASN A 55 3.92 20.29 16.61
CA ASN A 55 3.47 19.15 17.39
C ASN A 55 3.05 17.99 16.48
N GLY A 56 3.70 16.83 16.58
CA GLY A 56 3.32 15.63 15.82
C GLY A 56 1.87 15.19 16.00
N ASP A 57 1.23 15.53 17.13
CA ASP A 57 -0.19 15.21 17.41
C ASP A 57 -1.20 15.87 16.45
N ILE A 58 -0.76 16.78 15.57
CA ILE A 58 -1.63 17.42 14.57
C ILE A 58 -1.16 17.20 13.14
N ASP A 59 -0.19 16.30 12.94
CA ASP A 59 0.20 15.82 11.61
C ASP A 59 -0.54 14.50 11.31
N ALA A 60 -1.64 14.58 10.55
CA ALA A 60 -2.51 13.43 10.28
C ALA A 60 -1.78 12.28 9.57
N VAL A 61 -0.78 12.60 8.73
CA VAL A 61 0.01 11.56 8.05
C VAL A 61 0.84 10.79 9.06
N VAL A 62 1.49 11.48 10.01
CA VAL A 62 2.31 10.82 11.05
C VAL A 62 1.44 9.97 11.98
N ILE A 63 0.30 10.48 12.43
CA ILE A 63 -0.63 9.70 13.29
C ILE A 63 -1.09 8.42 12.59
N THR A 64 -1.48 8.56 11.32
CA THR A 64 -1.97 7.43 10.52
C THR A 64 -0.86 6.42 10.24
N HIS A 65 0.36 6.89 9.94
CA HIS A 65 1.54 6.04 9.81
C HIS A 65 1.75 5.18 11.04
N GLU A 66 1.77 5.79 12.22
CA GLU A 66 1.97 5.03 13.45
C GLU A 66 0.86 4.02 13.70
N PHE A 67 -0.40 4.37 13.40
CA PHE A 67 -1.49 3.42 13.53
C PHE A 67 -1.39 2.29 12.49
N GLY A 68 -0.84 2.56 11.30
CA GLY A 68 -0.54 1.59 10.26
C GLY A 68 0.37 0.45 10.71
N HIS A 69 1.33 0.72 11.60
CA HIS A 69 2.11 -0.33 12.25
C HIS A 69 1.23 -1.23 13.13
N GLY A 70 0.27 -0.66 13.85
CA GLY A 70 -0.72 -1.41 14.61
C GLY A 70 -1.52 -2.36 13.74
N ILE A 71 -2.03 -1.86 12.62
CA ILE A 71 -2.88 -2.60 11.66
C ILE A 71 -2.09 -3.74 11.01
N SER A 72 -0.94 -3.42 10.41
CA SER A 72 -0.14 -4.40 9.64
C SER A 72 0.45 -5.49 10.53
N ILE A 73 1.06 -5.14 11.68
CA ILE A 73 1.68 -6.12 12.59
C ILE A 73 0.62 -7.06 13.22
N ARG A 74 -0.63 -6.60 13.42
CA ARG A 74 -1.70 -7.47 13.94
C ARG A 74 -2.25 -8.46 12.93
N GLN A 75 -2.21 -8.10 11.65
CA GLN A 75 -2.85 -8.89 10.60
C GLN A 75 -1.88 -9.87 9.94
N VAL A 76 -0.65 -9.44 9.64
CA VAL A 76 0.34 -10.30 8.98
C VAL A 76 0.80 -11.41 9.91
N GLY A 77 0.63 -12.67 9.47
CA GLY A 77 0.91 -13.85 10.31
C GLY A 77 -0.08 -14.08 11.45
N GLY A 78 -1.15 -13.29 11.51
CA GLY A 78 -2.27 -13.44 12.43
C GLY A 78 -2.11 -12.76 13.81
N PRO A 79 -3.23 -12.52 14.51
CA PRO A 79 -3.29 -11.70 15.73
C PRO A 79 -2.45 -12.21 16.92
N GLY A 80 -2.11 -13.50 16.92
CA GLY A 80 -1.28 -14.13 17.94
C GLY A 80 0.23 -13.98 17.73
N ASN A 81 0.69 -13.33 16.65
CA ASN A 81 2.10 -13.18 16.34
C ASN A 81 2.45 -11.76 15.89
N SER A 82 3.16 -11.00 16.73
CA SER A 82 3.60 -9.63 16.40
C SER A 82 5.03 -9.55 15.88
N GLY A 83 5.66 -10.69 15.56
CA GLY A 83 7.06 -10.79 15.13
C GLY A 83 7.26 -10.91 13.62
N CYS A 84 6.21 -10.73 12.82
CA CYS A 84 6.24 -11.11 11.40
C CYS A 84 6.84 -10.10 10.43
N LEU A 85 7.08 -8.86 10.87
CA LEU A 85 7.56 -7.77 10.01
C LEU A 85 8.94 -7.26 10.46
N SER A 86 9.88 -8.18 10.66
CA SER A 86 11.24 -7.88 11.13
C SER A 86 12.35 -8.24 10.14
N ASN A 87 12.01 -8.81 8.97
CA ASN A 87 12.96 -9.16 7.92
C ASN A 87 13.45 -7.92 7.14
N VAL A 88 14.43 -8.05 6.25
CA VAL A 88 15.00 -6.90 5.52
C VAL A 88 14.01 -6.23 4.57
N GLN A 89 13.20 -7.01 3.86
CA GLN A 89 12.08 -6.45 3.09
C GLN A 89 11.00 -5.99 4.08
N GLN A 90 10.81 -4.67 4.18
CA GLN A 90 10.06 -4.02 5.25
C GLN A 90 8.77 -3.37 4.75
N PRO A 91 7.73 -4.17 4.39
CA PRO A 91 6.49 -3.62 3.88
C PRO A 91 5.70 -2.86 4.97
N GLY A 92 5.99 -3.13 6.25
CA GLY A 92 5.39 -2.45 7.41
C GLY A 92 5.51 -0.93 7.37
N GLU A 93 6.71 -0.40 7.06
CA GLU A 93 6.91 1.04 6.89
C GLU A 93 6.15 1.59 5.67
N GLY A 94 6.08 0.81 4.59
CA GLY A 94 5.42 1.22 3.36
C GLY A 94 3.90 1.27 3.47
N TRP A 95 3.28 0.30 4.13
CA TRP A 95 1.85 0.31 4.39
C TRP A 95 1.45 1.46 5.31
N SER A 96 2.28 1.78 6.30
CA SER A 96 2.08 2.92 7.17
C SER A 96 2.12 4.26 6.42
N ASP A 97 3.12 4.46 5.55
CA ASP A 97 3.19 5.65 4.68
C ASP A 97 1.96 5.71 3.77
N TRP A 98 1.62 4.60 3.12
CA TRP A 98 0.50 4.51 2.19
C TRP A 98 -0.85 4.81 2.86
N LEU A 99 -1.10 4.30 4.07
CA LEU A 99 -2.29 4.66 4.84
C LEU A 99 -2.33 6.16 5.12
N GLY A 100 -1.19 6.76 5.48
CA GLY A 100 -1.08 8.21 5.64
C GLY A 100 -1.44 8.99 4.37
N LEU A 101 -1.02 8.51 3.20
CA LEU A 101 -1.38 9.08 1.89
C LEU A 101 -2.88 8.97 1.62
N VAL A 102 -3.46 7.78 1.76
CA VAL A 102 -4.86 7.52 1.43
C VAL A 102 -5.83 8.28 2.32
N TYR A 103 -5.61 8.28 3.64
CA TYR A 103 -6.47 9.00 4.59
C TYR A 103 -6.37 10.53 4.48
N THR A 104 -5.38 11.03 3.74
CA THR A 104 -5.24 12.46 3.45
C THR A 104 -5.40 12.77 1.96
N ALA A 105 -5.85 11.81 1.15
CA ALA A 105 -6.18 12.03 -0.26
C ALA A 105 -7.57 12.68 -0.39
N THR A 106 -7.75 13.43 -1.46
CA THR A 106 -8.95 14.20 -1.76
C THR A 106 -9.34 14.04 -3.23
N ALA A 107 -10.58 14.36 -3.57
CA ALA A 107 -11.07 14.31 -4.96
C ALA A 107 -10.34 15.28 -5.91
N SER A 108 -9.57 16.25 -5.39
CA SER A 108 -8.76 17.17 -6.19
C SER A 108 -7.33 16.70 -6.45
N ASP A 109 -6.88 15.66 -5.75
CA ASP A 109 -5.56 15.08 -6.00
C ASP A 109 -5.56 14.31 -7.34
N ALA A 110 -4.43 14.31 -8.03
CA ALA A 110 -4.19 13.52 -9.22
C ALA A 110 -3.07 12.49 -9.01
N ALA A 111 -3.06 11.43 -9.82
CA ALA A 111 -2.05 10.38 -9.78
C ALA A 111 -0.61 10.91 -9.91
N THR A 112 -0.42 11.93 -10.75
CA THR A 112 0.86 12.58 -11.02
C THR A 112 1.24 13.63 -9.98
N ASP A 113 0.40 13.90 -8.97
CA ASP A 113 0.79 14.82 -7.90
C ASP A 113 1.90 14.20 -7.04
N GLY A 114 2.82 15.03 -6.57
CA GLY A 114 3.91 14.60 -5.69
C GLY A 114 3.55 14.82 -4.22
N ARG A 115 3.42 13.72 -3.46
CA ARG A 115 3.05 13.72 -2.04
C ARG A 115 4.23 13.32 -1.14
N GLY A 116 4.60 14.21 -0.20
CA GLY A 116 5.64 13.94 0.81
C GLY A 116 5.05 13.49 2.15
N ILE A 117 5.89 12.88 2.99
CA ILE A 117 5.52 12.44 4.35
C ILE A 117 6.02 13.42 5.40
N ALA A 118 5.16 13.78 6.37
CA ALA A 118 5.49 14.64 7.50
C ALA A 118 6.03 16.04 7.12
N THR A 119 5.65 16.56 5.95
CA THR A 119 6.09 17.88 5.46
C THR A 119 5.75 18.98 6.46
N TRP A 120 4.53 18.95 7.01
CA TRP A 120 4.15 19.88 8.05
C TRP A 120 5.00 19.69 9.31
N LEU A 121 5.13 18.50 9.89
CA LEU A 121 5.92 18.34 11.13
C LEU A 121 7.36 18.85 10.99
N PHE A 122 7.97 18.71 9.81
CA PHE A 122 9.35 19.10 9.50
C PHE A 122 9.53 20.52 8.95
N GLY A 123 8.49 21.36 8.98
CA GLY A 123 8.64 22.76 8.58
C GLY A 123 8.63 23.02 7.07
N GLN A 124 8.33 22.01 6.25
CA GLN A 124 8.31 22.12 4.79
C GLN A 124 6.96 22.68 4.29
N THR A 125 6.91 23.09 3.03
CA THR A 125 5.66 23.40 2.33
C THR A 125 4.86 22.12 2.05
N ALA A 126 3.59 22.24 1.71
CA ALA A 126 2.75 21.08 1.36
C ALA A 126 3.33 20.22 0.22
N THR A 127 4.10 20.84 -0.69
CA THR A 127 4.76 20.19 -1.83
C THR A 127 6.20 19.74 -1.53
N GLY A 128 6.67 19.86 -0.28
CA GLY A 128 8.00 19.42 0.12
C GLY A 128 8.19 17.91 -0.03
N VAL A 129 9.45 17.46 -0.07
CA VAL A 129 9.78 16.02 -0.16
C VAL A 129 9.38 15.26 1.10
N GLY A 130 9.31 15.95 2.25
CA GLY A 130 9.07 15.33 3.53
C GLY A 130 10.34 14.66 4.06
N ILE A 131 10.17 13.49 4.67
CA ILE A 131 11.25 12.71 5.31
C ILE A 131 11.69 11.47 4.53
N ARG A 132 11.10 11.24 3.35
CA ARG A 132 11.47 10.15 2.44
C ARG A 132 12.40 10.65 1.34
N GLY A 133 12.98 9.72 0.57
CA GLY A 133 13.97 10.06 -0.46
C GLY A 133 13.39 10.77 -1.69
N GLN A 134 12.14 10.48 -2.02
CA GLN A 134 11.37 11.09 -3.11
C GLN A 134 9.93 11.28 -2.65
N ARG A 135 9.16 12.09 -3.38
CA ARG A 135 7.71 12.18 -3.16
C ARG A 135 7.02 10.99 -3.81
N TYR A 136 5.90 10.55 -3.24
CA TYR A 136 5.06 9.53 -3.84
C TYR A 136 4.27 10.14 -5.01
N SER A 137 4.34 9.52 -6.18
CA SER A 137 3.71 10.01 -7.41
C SER A 137 3.79 8.96 -8.52
N THR A 138 2.79 8.87 -9.40
CA THR A 138 2.88 8.04 -10.61
C THR A 138 3.63 8.76 -11.75
N ASP A 139 4.06 10.01 -11.55
CA ASP A 139 4.89 10.73 -12.52
C ASP A 139 6.37 10.30 -12.39
N PRO A 140 6.96 9.67 -13.43
CA PRO A 140 8.36 9.22 -13.39
C PRO A 140 9.37 10.37 -13.29
N ALA A 141 8.96 11.63 -13.52
CA ALA A 141 9.81 12.80 -13.27
C ALA A 141 9.87 13.17 -11.77
N ILE A 142 8.93 12.68 -10.94
CA ILE A 142 8.85 12.94 -9.51
C ILE A 142 9.31 11.74 -8.70
N ASN A 143 8.90 10.53 -9.08
CA ASN A 143 9.34 9.29 -8.46
C ASN A 143 9.92 8.34 -9.51
N THR A 144 11.18 7.97 -9.35
CA THR A 144 11.90 7.12 -10.31
C THR A 144 12.08 5.69 -9.82
N TRP A 145 11.44 5.32 -8.71
CA TRP A 145 11.65 4.00 -8.12
C TRP A 145 10.94 2.91 -8.90
N THR A 146 11.56 1.74 -8.87
CA THR A 146 11.00 0.44 -9.27
C THR A 146 11.26 -0.55 -8.13
N TYR A 147 10.82 -1.81 -8.26
CA TYR A 147 11.10 -2.83 -7.25
C TYR A 147 12.60 -2.95 -6.92
N SER A 148 13.47 -2.97 -7.92
CA SER A 148 14.92 -3.11 -7.76
C SER A 148 15.56 -1.92 -7.05
N SER A 149 14.86 -0.78 -6.96
CA SER A 149 15.31 0.40 -6.21
C SER A 149 15.43 0.16 -4.71
N ILE A 150 14.90 -0.95 -4.16
CA ILE A 150 15.21 -1.32 -2.77
C ILE A 150 16.71 -1.54 -2.54
N ALA A 151 17.47 -1.87 -3.60
CA ALA A 151 18.91 -2.01 -3.53
C ALA A 151 19.57 -0.65 -3.19
N GLY A 152 20.22 -0.58 -2.03
CA GLY A 152 20.89 0.64 -1.56
C GLY A 152 20.01 1.55 -0.70
N MET A 153 18.75 1.18 -0.44
CA MET A 153 17.87 1.91 0.47
C MET A 153 18.18 1.63 1.94
N GLY A 154 18.00 2.63 2.79
CA GLY A 154 18.11 2.46 4.24
C GLY A 154 16.98 1.61 4.80
N ILE A 155 17.31 0.61 5.62
CA ILE A 155 16.33 -0.25 6.31
C ILE A 155 15.96 0.38 7.66
N PRO A 156 14.68 0.37 8.08
CA PRO A 156 13.53 -0.16 7.34
C PRO A 156 12.90 0.86 6.37
N HIS A 157 13.02 2.15 6.67
CA HIS A 157 12.18 3.20 6.08
C HIS A 157 12.34 3.40 4.57
N GLY A 158 13.57 3.40 4.04
CA GLY A 158 13.82 3.58 2.61
C GLY A 158 13.31 2.39 1.80
N VAL A 159 13.52 1.18 2.30
CA VAL A 159 12.97 -0.05 1.68
C VAL A 159 11.44 -0.01 1.70
N GLY A 160 10.84 0.35 2.83
CA GLY A 160 9.39 0.53 2.94
C GLY A 160 8.85 1.63 2.03
N SER A 161 9.62 2.70 1.78
CA SER A 161 9.20 3.77 0.87
C SER A 161 9.05 3.26 -0.57
N VAL A 162 9.94 2.40 -1.03
CA VAL A 162 9.80 1.79 -2.37
C VAL A 162 8.54 0.92 -2.44
N TRP A 163 8.21 0.18 -1.37
CA TRP A 163 6.95 -0.57 -1.31
C TRP A 163 5.73 0.33 -1.35
N ALA A 164 5.71 1.41 -0.54
CA ALA A 164 4.63 2.39 -0.53
C ALA A 164 4.36 2.95 -1.92
N GLN A 165 5.41 3.27 -2.69
CA GLN A 165 5.27 3.71 -4.07
C GLN A 165 4.61 2.64 -4.94
N GLY A 166 5.05 1.38 -4.87
CA GLY A 166 4.46 0.29 -5.67
C GLY A 166 2.96 0.11 -5.44
N ILE A 167 2.51 0.19 -4.18
CA ILE A 167 1.06 0.13 -3.87
C ILE A 167 0.33 1.47 -4.08
N TRP A 168 1.05 2.57 -4.25
CA TRP A 168 0.50 3.86 -4.68
C TRP A 168 0.13 3.84 -6.17
N GLU A 169 0.91 3.15 -7.01
CA GLU A 169 0.55 2.87 -8.41
C GLU A 169 -0.79 2.11 -8.47
N VAL A 170 -0.95 1.07 -7.64
CA VAL A 170 -2.19 0.29 -7.55
C VAL A 170 -3.38 1.15 -7.12
N TYR A 171 -3.18 2.00 -6.10
CA TYR A 171 -4.21 2.92 -5.63
C TYR A 171 -4.73 3.82 -6.76
N TRP A 172 -3.84 4.46 -7.51
CA TRP A 172 -4.24 5.36 -8.59
C TRP A 172 -4.79 4.64 -9.82
N ALA A 173 -4.31 3.43 -10.12
CA ALA A 173 -4.92 2.60 -11.16
C ALA A 173 -6.39 2.30 -10.83
N LEU A 174 -6.68 1.91 -9.59
CA LEU A 174 -8.05 1.65 -9.13
C LEU A 174 -8.90 2.93 -9.12
N VAL A 175 -8.37 4.05 -8.63
CA VAL A 175 -9.07 5.36 -8.65
C VAL A 175 -9.35 5.80 -10.08
N GLY A 176 -8.41 5.61 -11.00
CA GLY A 176 -8.61 5.92 -12.42
C GLY A 176 -9.73 5.10 -13.05
N GLN A 177 -9.84 3.81 -12.70
CA GLN A 177 -10.86 2.92 -13.24
C GLN A 177 -12.26 3.14 -12.61
N HIS A 178 -12.31 3.36 -11.29
CA HIS A 178 -13.57 3.32 -10.51
C HIS A 178 -13.94 4.65 -9.84
N GLY A 179 -13.17 5.71 -10.10
CA GLY A 179 -13.36 7.03 -9.49
C GLY A 179 -12.90 7.11 -8.04
N PHE A 180 -13.02 8.31 -7.47
CA PHE A 180 -12.72 8.61 -6.07
C PHE A 180 -14.01 8.93 -5.30
N ASP A 181 -14.12 8.43 -4.08
CA ASP A 181 -15.17 8.82 -3.12
C ASP A 181 -14.56 9.38 -1.83
N GLY A 182 -15.04 10.53 -1.38
CA GLY A 182 -14.59 11.16 -0.15
C GLY A 182 -15.10 10.47 1.12
N ASP A 183 -16.13 9.64 1.02
CA ASP A 183 -16.62 8.84 2.15
C ASP A 183 -15.83 7.53 2.27
N LEU A 184 -14.76 7.56 3.06
CA LEU A 184 -13.98 6.35 3.36
C LEU A 184 -14.69 5.36 4.30
N TYR A 185 -15.87 5.72 4.84
CA TYR A 185 -16.61 4.90 5.80
C TYR A 185 -17.75 4.10 5.16
N ASP A 186 -18.01 4.28 3.86
CA ASP A 186 -18.96 3.45 3.14
C ASP A 186 -18.39 2.05 2.90
N ALA A 187 -18.75 1.11 3.80
CA ALA A 187 -18.33 -0.28 3.71
C ALA A 187 -18.91 -1.03 2.50
N ALA A 188 -19.98 -0.51 1.89
CA ALA A 188 -20.54 -1.06 0.64
C ALA A 188 -20.03 -0.31 -0.61
N GLY A 189 -19.17 0.69 -0.40
CA GLY A 189 -18.63 1.54 -1.43
C GLY A 189 -17.76 0.78 -2.44
N GLY A 190 -17.84 1.21 -3.69
CA GLY A 190 -17.18 0.55 -4.83
C GLY A 190 -16.18 1.43 -5.56
N SER A 191 -15.88 2.63 -5.06
CA SER A 191 -14.92 3.54 -5.70
C SER A 191 -13.49 3.03 -5.56
N GLY A 192 -12.60 3.51 -6.42
CA GLY A 192 -11.26 2.95 -6.54
C GLY A 192 -10.41 3.08 -5.28
N ASN A 193 -10.54 4.19 -4.56
CA ASN A 193 -9.85 4.41 -3.28
C ASN A 193 -10.39 3.49 -2.17
N GLN A 194 -11.70 3.23 -2.14
CA GLN A 194 -12.31 2.27 -1.19
C GLN A 194 -11.89 0.84 -1.53
N ARG A 195 -11.89 0.46 -2.81
CA ARG A 195 -11.39 -0.84 -3.29
C ARG A 195 -9.91 -1.04 -2.94
N ALA A 196 -9.07 -0.03 -3.13
CA ALA A 196 -7.66 -0.09 -2.78
C ALA A 196 -7.45 -0.31 -1.27
N LEU A 197 -8.17 0.44 -0.42
CA LEU A 197 -8.18 0.21 1.05
C LEU A 197 -8.59 -1.21 1.40
N PHE A 198 -9.66 -1.70 0.78
CA PHE A 198 -10.17 -3.04 1.02
C PHE A 198 -9.14 -4.12 0.61
N TYR A 199 -8.66 -4.11 -0.64
CA TYR A 199 -7.73 -5.14 -1.13
C TYR A 199 -6.41 -5.14 -0.39
N ILE A 200 -5.88 -3.97 -0.03
CA ILE A 200 -4.61 -3.90 0.71
C ILE A 200 -4.81 -4.37 2.15
N ASN A 201 -5.93 -4.05 2.80
CA ASN A 201 -6.23 -4.58 4.14
C ASN A 201 -6.40 -6.10 4.14
N GLU A 202 -7.18 -6.65 3.20
CA GLU A 202 -7.30 -8.11 3.05
C GLU A 202 -5.95 -8.75 2.63
N GLY A 203 -5.15 -8.03 1.84
CA GLY A 203 -3.80 -8.42 1.48
C GLY A 203 -2.89 -8.65 2.69
N PHE A 204 -3.03 -7.87 3.77
CA PHE A 204 -2.30 -8.12 5.02
C PHE A 204 -2.61 -9.51 5.59
N LYS A 205 -3.88 -9.92 5.56
CA LYS A 205 -4.34 -11.20 6.09
C LYS A 205 -3.90 -12.37 5.21
N ASN A 206 -3.77 -12.13 3.91
CA ASN A 206 -3.28 -13.09 2.94
C ASN A 206 -1.74 -13.18 2.88
N THR A 207 -1.03 -12.29 3.58
CA THR A 207 0.43 -12.23 3.59
C THR A 207 1.02 -13.15 4.67
N ALA A 208 1.98 -13.99 4.28
CA ALA A 208 2.70 -14.87 5.20
C ALA A 208 3.67 -14.11 6.14
N CYS A 209 4.05 -14.75 7.25
CA CYS A 209 5.01 -14.19 8.21
C CYS A 209 6.41 -14.06 7.60
N SER A 210 7.11 -12.95 7.86
CA SER A 210 8.40 -12.60 7.23
C SER A 210 8.34 -12.57 5.69
N PRO A 211 7.48 -11.73 5.09
CA PRO A 211 7.24 -11.75 3.65
C PRO A 211 8.33 -11.04 2.84
N THR A 212 8.51 -11.47 1.59
CA THR A 212 9.06 -10.63 0.52
C THR A 212 8.00 -9.66 0.00
N PHE A 213 8.39 -8.67 -0.80
CA PHE A 213 7.41 -7.82 -1.52
C PHE A 213 6.61 -8.59 -2.57
N LEU A 214 7.12 -9.74 -3.05
CA LEU A 214 6.36 -10.62 -3.93
C LEU A 214 5.24 -11.31 -3.15
N ASP A 215 5.51 -11.80 -1.94
CA ASP A 215 4.48 -12.38 -1.07
C ASP A 215 3.40 -11.36 -0.71
N THR A 216 3.76 -10.10 -0.46
CA THR A 216 2.77 -9.04 -0.16
C THR A 216 1.95 -8.66 -1.39
N ARG A 217 2.58 -8.58 -2.57
CA ARG A 217 1.89 -8.36 -3.85
C ARG A 217 0.86 -9.45 -4.09
N ASP A 218 1.26 -10.71 -3.93
CA ASP A 218 0.41 -11.87 -4.16
C ASP A 218 -0.75 -11.92 -3.17
N GLY A 219 -0.54 -11.51 -1.92
CA GLY A 219 -1.62 -11.35 -0.94
C GLY A 219 -2.69 -10.34 -1.37
N ILE A 220 -2.29 -9.21 -1.94
CA ILE A 220 -3.20 -8.17 -2.46
C ILE A 220 -3.95 -8.66 -3.70
N ILE A 221 -3.26 -9.37 -4.60
CA ILE A 221 -3.89 -9.97 -5.78
C ILE A 221 -4.90 -11.05 -5.37
N GLN A 222 -4.55 -11.88 -4.39
CA GLN A 222 -5.47 -12.88 -3.84
C GLN A 222 -6.72 -12.22 -3.25
N ALA A 223 -6.56 -11.10 -2.53
CA ALA A 223 -7.70 -10.33 -2.05
C ALA A 223 -8.60 -9.83 -3.19
N ALA A 224 -8.03 -9.42 -4.32
CA ALA A 224 -8.81 -9.02 -5.49
C ALA A 224 -9.46 -10.19 -6.24
N ILE A 225 -8.86 -11.39 -6.23
CA ILE A 225 -9.47 -12.61 -6.76
C ILE A 225 -10.72 -12.97 -5.95
N ASP A 226 -10.61 -12.95 -4.62
CA ASP A 226 -11.65 -13.42 -3.71
C ASP A 226 -12.84 -12.45 -3.60
N ASN A 227 -12.67 -11.21 -4.02
CA ASN A 227 -13.63 -10.13 -3.79
C ASN A 227 -13.97 -9.39 -5.09
N ASN A 228 -15.12 -8.71 -5.09
CA ASN A 228 -15.61 -7.96 -6.26
C ASN A 228 -15.64 -8.78 -7.58
N GLY A 229 -15.78 -10.10 -7.48
CA GLY A 229 -15.83 -11.01 -8.62
C GLY A 229 -14.53 -11.11 -9.42
N GLY A 230 -13.37 -10.73 -8.86
CA GLY A 230 -12.08 -10.83 -9.56
C GLY A 230 -11.84 -9.75 -10.63
N GLN A 231 -12.72 -8.76 -10.78
CA GLN A 231 -12.69 -7.83 -11.91
C GLN A 231 -11.44 -6.91 -11.93
N ASP A 232 -10.80 -6.72 -10.78
CA ASP A 232 -9.66 -5.80 -10.63
C ASP A 232 -8.29 -6.51 -10.71
N VAL A 233 -8.28 -7.84 -10.81
CA VAL A 233 -7.06 -8.65 -10.78
C VAL A 233 -6.06 -8.19 -11.85
N CYS A 234 -6.53 -8.02 -13.09
CA CYS A 234 -5.65 -7.60 -14.17
C CYS A 234 -5.22 -6.14 -14.08
N LEU A 235 -6.06 -5.26 -13.52
CA LEU A 235 -5.68 -3.87 -13.29
C LEU A 235 -4.55 -3.77 -12.26
N ILE A 236 -4.66 -4.54 -11.17
CA ILE A 236 -3.65 -4.61 -10.10
C ILE A 236 -2.35 -5.24 -10.63
N TRP A 237 -2.43 -6.33 -11.40
CA TRP A 237 -1.26 -6.92 -12.05
C TRP A 237 -0.54 -5.93 -12.95
N ASN A 238 -1.27 -5.20 -13.79
CA ASN A 238 -0.67 -4.20 -14.68
C ASN A 238 0.02 -3.07 -13.90
N ALA A 239 -0.58 -2.59 -12.81
CA ALA A 239 0.04 -1.57 -11.96
C ALA A 239 1.33 -2.06 -11.31
N PHE A 240 1.32 -3.27 -10.73
CA PHE A 240 2.53 -3.87 -10.17
C PHE A 240 3.60 -4.13 -11.23
N ALA A 241 3.22 -4.69 -12.39
CA ALA A 241 4.13 -4.93 -13.50
C ALA A 241 4.78 -3.62 -13.98
N GLY A 242 4.01 -2.54 -14.12
CA GLY A 242 4.54 -1.21 -14.47
C GLY A 242 5.59 -0.68 -13.48
N PHE A 243 5.49 -1.06 -12.20
CA PHE A 243 6.46 -0.69 -11.16
C PHE A 243 7.68 -1.63 -11.07
N GLY A 244 7.72 -2.72 -11.84
CA GLY A 244 8.75 -3.75 -11.75
C GLY A 244 8.43 -4.91 -10.79
N LEU A 245 7.19 -5.00 -10.30
CA LEU A 245 6.66 -6.09 -9.47
C LEU A 245 5.81 -7.09 -10.29
N GLY A 246 6.08 -7.24 -11.59
CA GLY A 246 5.41 -8.17 -12.50
C GLY A 246 5.62 -9.64 -12.14
N GLU A 247 4.93 -10.53 -12.86
CA GLU A 247 4.94 -11.98 -12.61
C GLU A 247 6.36 -12.58 -12.64
N ASP A 248 7.24 -12.01 -13.46
CA ASP A 248 8.63 -12.41 -13.64
C ASP A 248 9.63 -11.67 -12.73
N ALA A 249 9.15 -10.85 -11.78
CA ALA A 249 9.99 -10.21 -10.78
C ALA A 249 10.58 -11.23 -9.81
N THR A 250 11.84 -11.02 -9.38
CA THR A 250 12.53 -11.98 -8.50
C THR A 250 13.29 -11.33 -7.36
N THR A 251 13.51 -12.10 -6.30
CA THR A 251 14.37 -11.71 -5.17
C THR A 251 15.01 -12.95 -4.56
N ALA A 252 16.18 -12.80 -3.94
CA ALA A 252 16.86 -13.92 -3.27
C ALA A 252 16.21 -14.30 -1.92
N GLY A 253 15.20 -13.55 -1.45
CA GLY A 253 14.42 -13.87 -0.27
C GLY A 253 14.04 -12.65 0.57
N ASN A 254 13.41 -12.90 1.71
CA ASN A 254 12.87 -11.86 2.59
C ASN A 254 13.94 -11.06 3.37
N ASN A 255 15.15 -11.59 3.49
CA ASN A 255 16.27 -10.99 4.21
C ASN A 255 17.35 -10.41 3.29
N THR A 256 16.93 -9.82 2.16
CA THR A 256 17.82 -9.12 1.23
C THR A 256 17.13 -7.90 0.61
N THR A 257 17.93 -6.96 0.10
CA THR A 257 17.49 -5.88 -0.80
C THR A 257 17.88 -6.17 -2.25
N THR A 258 18.34 -7.37 -2.57
CA THR A 258 18.59 -7.79 -3.95
C THR A 258 17.29 -8.24 -4.57
N ALA A 259 16.80 -7.46 -5.52
CA ALA A 259 15.62 -7.73 -6.32
C ALA A 259 15.90 -7.45 -7.79
N THR A 260 15.17 -8.09 -8.67
CA THR A 260 15.17 -7.84 -10.11
C THR A 260 13.76 -7.47 -10.52
N ASP A 261 13.65 -6.37 -11.25
CA ASP A 261 12.39 -5.91 -11.80
C ASP A 261 11.84 -6.94 -12.78
N GLY A 262 10.53 -7.19 -12.70
CA GLY A 262 9.76 -7.92 -13.69
C GLY A 262 8.61 -7.07 -14.20
N PHE A 263 8.33 -7.13 -15.49
CA PHE A 263 7.30 -6.31 -16.15
C PHE A 263 6.25 -7.16 -16.87
N ALA A 264 6.35 -8.49 -16.78
CA ALA A 264 5.34 -9.38 -17.33
C ALA A 264 4.06 -9.35 -16.47
N VAL A 265 2.92 -9.52 -17.12
CA VAL A 265 1.64 -9.83 -16.49
C VAL A 265 1.23 -11.25 -16.86
N PRO A 266 0.40 -11.92 -16.04
CA PRO A 266 -0.17 -13.21 -16.42
C PRO A 266 -0.88 -13.11 -17.77
N VAL A 267 -0.79 -14.16 -18.58
CA VAL A 267 -1.34 -14.17 -19.96
C VAL A 267 -2.81 -13.77 -20.03
N MET A 268 -3.61 -14.11 -19.01
CA MET A 268 -5.03 -13.74 -18.92
C MET A 268 -5.26 -12.22 -18.77
N CYS A 269 -4.23 -11.48 -18.37
CA CYS A 269 -4.23 -10.03 -18.20
C CYS A 269 -3.51 -9.29 -19.34
N ASP A 270 -2.93 -10.01 -20.29
CA ASP A 270 -2.29 -9.45 -21.47
C ASP A 270 -3.32 -9.24 -22.60
N LEU A 271 -3.86 -8.02 -22.68
CA LEU A 271 -4.81 -7.62 -23.71
C LEU A 271 -4.21 -7.61 -25.12
N SER A 272 -2.88 -7.67 -25.28
CA SER A 272 -2.24 -7.72 -26.61
C SER A 272 -2.40 -9.08 -27.28
N THR A 273 -2.55 -10.16 -26.51
CA THR A 273 -2.70 -11.53 -27.02
C THR A 273 -4.10 -11.86 -27.52
N ILE A 274 -5.12 -11.08 -27.13
CA ILE A 274 -6.51 -11.32 -27.54
C ILE A 274 -6.77 -10.83 -28.98
N PHE A 275 -5.95 -9.91 -29.50
CA PHE A 275 -6.10 -9.34 -30.85
C PHE A 275 -5.10 -9.87 -31.88
N THR A 276 -4.24 -10.83 -31.52
CA THR A 276 -3.26 -11.41 -32.47
C THR A 276 -3.77 -12.64 -33.24
N ASP A 277 -4.90 -13.24 -32.86
CA ASP A 277 -5.64 -14.12 -33.79
C ASP A 277 -6.54 -13.25 -34.66
N GLY A 278 -5.98 -12.81 -35.79
CA GLY A 278 -6.59 -11.89 -36.71
C GLY A 278 -7.97 -12.36 -37.17
N PHE A 279 -8.98 -11.52 -36.95
CA PHE A 279 -10.08 -11.44 -37.90
C PHE A 279 -9.51 -10.90 -39.21
N GLU A 280 -8.86 -11.77 -39.99
CA GLU A 280 -8.54 -11.48 -41.37
C GLU A 280 -9.86 -11.18 -42.09
N PRO A 281 -10.06 -9.98 -42.66
CA PRO A 281 -11.20 -9.71 -43.53
C PRO A 281 -10.93 -10.41 -44.87
N GLY A 282 -10.99 -11.74 -44.84
CA GLY A 282 -10.68 -12.62 -45.95
C GLY A 282 -11.71 -13.72 -46.03
N ASN A 283 -12.66 -13.53 -46.95
CA ASN A 283 -13.48 -14.58 -47.58
C ASN A 283 -14.90 -14.83 -47.03
N VAL A 284 -15.76 -13.81 -47.07
CA VAL A 284 -17.21 -14.01 -47.26
C VAL A 284 -17.49 -14.38 -48.74
N SER A 285 -17.18 -15.61 -49.15
CA SER A 285 -17.63 -16.13 -50.45
C SER A 285 -17.91 -17.64 -50.49
N ALA A 286 -18.41 -18.21 -49.38
CA ALA A 286 -18.72 -19.64 -49.36
C ALA A 286 -19.96 -20.02 -48.54
N TRP A 287 -21.11 -19.36 -48.73
CA TRP A 287 -22.41 -19.94 -48.35
C TRP A 287 -23.50 -19.50 -49.35
N SER A 288 -23.48 -20.10 -50.55
CA SER A 288 -24.68 -20.24 -51.38
C SER A 288 -25.10 -21.72 -51.38
N GLY A 289 -25.61 -22.17 -50.23
CA GLY A 289 -26.30 -23.45 -50.12
C GLY A 289 -27.80 -23.23 -50.19
N SER A 290 -28.39 -23.50 -51.35
CA SER A 290 -29.85 -23.61 -51.53
C SER A 290 -30.40 -24.76 -50.70
N LEU A 291 -31.43 -24.50 -49.87
CA LEU A 291 -32.20 -25.55 -49.21
C LEU A 291 -33.28 -26.10 -50.16
N PRO A 292 -33.53 -27.42 -50.18
CA PRO A 292 -34.75 -28.01 -50.74
C PRO A 292 -35.98 -27.75 -49.86
#